data_AF-A0A2V5US21-F1
#
_entry.id   AF-A0A2V5US21-F1
#
_cell.length_a   1.000
_cell.length_b   1.000
_cell.length_c   1.000
_cell.angle_alpha   90.00
_cell.angle_beta   90.00
_cell.angle_gamma   90.00
#
_symmetry.space_group_name_H-M   'P 1'
#
loop_
_entity.id
_entity.type
_entity.pdbx_description
1 polymer ?
#
loop_
_entity_poly.entity_id
_entity_poly.type
_entity_poly.pdbx_seq_one_letter_code
_entity_poly.pdbx_strand_id
1 'polypeptide(L)' 'ESALGKEAKINQLPEQPGDMPLTCANISKAKKLLGYSPTTQLSDGLPRFIDWFLQIKGSPGLGG' A
#
# COMPACT_ATOMS: atom_id res chain seq x y z
N GLU A 1 8.82 3.32 8.56
CA GLU A 1 8.41 2.83 9.89
C GLU A 1 7.87 3.88 10.87
N SER A 2 7.72 5.16 10.48
CA SER A 2 7.27 6.21 11.41
C SER A 2 5.76 6.52 11.39
N ALA A 3 4.96 5.89 10.51
CA ALA A 3 3.56 6.29 10.30
C ALA A 3 2.56 5.79 11.36
N LEU A 4 2.92 4.79 12.17
CA LEU A 4 2.04 4.18 13.19
C LEU A 4 2.69 4.05 14.57
N GLY A 5 3.98 4.39 14.71
CA GLY A 5 4.74 4.24 15.97
C GLY A 5 4.85 2.80 16.49
N LYS A 6 4.53 1.80 15.67
CA LYS A 6 4.59 0.37 16.01
C LYS A 6 5.44 -0.34 14.96
N GLU A 7 6.45 -1.07 15.42
CA GLU A 7 7.23 -1.95 14.55
C GLU A 7 6.33 -3.05 13.98
N ALA A 8 6.49 -3.31 12.69
CA ALA A 8 5.79 -4.41 12.04
C ALA A 8 6.35 -5.74 12.59
N LYS A 9 5.49 -6.56 13.21
CA LYS A 9 5.85 -7.93 13.56
C LYS A 9 5.84 -8.78 12.30
N ILE A 10 6.99 -8.90 11.65
CA ILE A 10 7.15 -9.70 10.43
C ILE A 10 7.25 -11.17 10.82
N ASN A 11 6.24 -11.96 10.44
CA ASN A 11 6.31 -13.41 10.49
C ASN A 11 6.67 -13.93 9.09
N GLN A 12 7.91 -14.36 8.90
CA GLN A 12 8.34 -14.91 7.61
C GLN A 12 7.75 -16.31 7.43
N LEU A 13 6.77 -16.40 6.54
CA LEU A 13 6.15 -17.65 6.11
C LEU A 13 6.86 -18.18 4.85
N PRO A 14 6.74 -19.49 4.53
CA PRO A 14 7.29 -20.03 3.30
C PRO A 14 6.73 -19.30 2.06
N GLU A 15 7.58 -19.17 1.04
CA GLU A 15 7.25 -18.54 -0.23
C GLU A 15 5.99 -19.18 -0.81
N GLN A 16 5.01 -18.35 -1.15
CA GLN A 16 3.81 -18.86 -1.78
C GLN A 16 4.14 -19.21 -3.24
N PRO A 17 3.78 -20.40 -3.73
CA PRO A 17 4.20 -20.88 -5.06
C PRO A 17 3.66 -20.05 -6.24
N GLY A 18 2.71 -19.15 -5.99
CA GLY A 18 2.18 -18.21 -6.98
C GLY A 18 2.77 -16.79 -6.91
N ASP A 19 3.61 -16.47 -5.91
CA ASP A 19 4.20 -15.14 -5.79
C ASP A 19 5.43 -14.98 -6.71
N MET A 20 5.48 -13.88 -7.44
CA MET A 20 6.71 -13.45 -8.11
C MET A 20 7.63 -12.79 -7.08
N PRO A 21 8.90 -13.22 -6.96
CA PRO A 21 9.81 -12.76 -5.90
C PRO A 21 10.08 -11.26 -5.90
N LEU A 22 10.00 -10.59 -7.06
CA LEU A 22 10.02 -9.14 -7.16
C LEU A 22 9.33 -8.70 -8.45
N THR A 23 8.30 -7.87 -8.34
CA THR A 23 7.63 -7.27 -9.49
C THR A 23 7.43 -5.78 -9.28
N CYS A 24 7.76 -4.99 -10.29
CA CYS A 24 7.57 -3.55 -10.34
C CYS A 24 6.90 -3.17 -11.66
N ALA A 25 5.96 -2.23 -11.63
CA ALA A 25 5.29 -1.77 -12.83
C ALA A 25 6.21 -0.87 -13.69
N ASN A 26 6.39 -1.21 -14.97
CA ASN A 26 7.00 -0.30 -15.93
C ASN A 26 5.96 0.73 -16.42
N ILE A 27 6.12 1.98 -16.00
CA ILE A 27 5.18 3.06 -16.33
C ILE A 27 5.48 3.80 -17.64
N SER A 28 6.48 3.36 -18.43
CA SER A 28 6.93 4.07 -19.64
C SER A 28 5.81 4.26 -20.68
N LYS A 29 4.96 3.23 -20.84
CA LYS A 29 3.82 3.27 -21.78
C LYS A 29 2.77 4.30 -21.34
N ALA A 30 2.40 4.29 -20.07
CA ALA A 30 1.44 5.23 -19.50
C ALA A 30 1.97 6.68 -19.54
N LYS A 31 3.25 6.88 -19.25
CA LYS A 31 3.90 8.19 -19.36
C LYS A 31 3.84 8.73 -20.79
N LYS A 32 4.14 7.90 -21.80
CA LYS A 32 4.12 8.30 -23.21
C LYS A 32 2.71 8.59 -23.73
N LEU A 33 1.73 7.77 -23.36
CA LEU A 33 0.37 7.86 -23.92
C LEU A 33 -0.55 8.82 -23.17
N LEU A 34 -0.36 8.95 -21.85
CA LEU A 34 -1.29 9.65 -20.96
C LEU A 34 -0.62 10.80 -20.19
N GLY A 35 0.68 11.04 -20.40
CA GLY A 35 1.43 11.99 -19.59
C GLY A 35 1.52 11.58 -18.11
N TYR A 36 1.26 10.30 -17.80
CA TYR A 36 1.18 9.82 -16.43
C TYR A 36 2.51 9.97 -15.70
N SER A 37 2.47 10.67 -14.57
CA SER A 37 3.60 10.86 -13.65
C SER A 37 3.08 10.77 -12.22
N PRO A 38 3.29 9.64 -11.50
CA PRO A 38 2.86 9.53 -10.12
C PRO A 38 3.59 10.56 -9.26
N THR A 39 2.85 11.37 -8.51
CA THR A 39 3.39 12.45 -7.67
C THR A 39 3.29 12.15 -6.18
N THR A 40 2.51 11.15 -5.79
CA THR A 40 2.37 10.75 -4.38
C THR A 40 3.52 9.83 -4.01
N GLN A 41 4.38 10.28 -3.09
CA GLN A 41 5.44 9.45 -2.54
C GLN A 41 4.85 8.48 -1.50
N LEU A 42 5.56 7.39 -1.24
CA LEU A 42 5.15 6.43 -0.22
C LEU A 42 5.06 7.08 1.18
N SER A 43 5.95 8.02 1.48
CA SER A 43 5.95 8.81 2.73
C SER A 43 4.66 9.61 2.93
N ASP A 44 4.03 10.02 1.83
CA ASP A 44 2.84 10.87 1.85
C ASP A 44 1.56 10.02 1.75
N GLY A 45 1.61 8.94 0.96
CA GLY A 45 0.49 8.03 0.74
C GLY A 45 0.21 7.10 1.93
N LEU A 46 1.26 6.61 2.59
CA LEU A 46 1.10 5.63 3.67
C LEU A 46 0.34 6.21 4.89
N PRO A 47 0.63 7.43 5.40
CA PRO A 47 -0.16 8.03 6.48
C PRO A 47 -1.63 8.24 6.11
N ARG A 48 -1.92 8.69 4.87
CA ARG A 48 -3.29 8.88 4.38
C ARG A 48 -4.07 7.57 4.31
N PHE A 49 -3.41 6.50 3.87
CA PHE A 49 -4.00 5.16 3.86
C PHE A 49 -4.34 4.68 5.28
N ILE A 50 -3.44 4.91 6.24
CA ILE A 50 -3.67 4.53 7.64
C ILE A 50 -4.86 5.29 8.22
N ASP A 51 -4.94 6.61 8.01
CA ASP A 51 -6.06 7.44 8.47
C ASP A 51 -7.41 6.92 7.92
N TRP A 52 -7.48 6.69 6.61
CA TRP A 52 -8.66 6.08 5.97
C TRP A 52 -9.01 4.70 6.53
N PHE A 53 -8.02 3.82 6.71
CA PHE A 53 -8.23 2.47 7.22
C PHE A 53 -8.77 2.48 8.66
N LEU A 54 -8.24 3.37 9.51
CA LEU A 54 -8.69 3.53 10.90
C LEU A 54 -10.10 4.11 10.98
N GLN A 55 -10.49 5.02 10.08
CA GLN A 55 -11.86 5.54 10.00
C GLN A 55 -12.88 4.42 9.66
N ILE A 56 -12.52 3.53 8.73
CA ILE A 56 -13.36 2.37 8.38
C ILE A 56 -13.41 1.35 9.52
N LYS A 57 -12.28 1.00 10.12
CA LYS A 57 -12.22 0.04 11.24
C LYS A 57 -12.82 0.59 12.53
N GLY A 58 -12.89 1.92 12.67
CA GLY A 58 -13.50 2.63 13.80
C GLY A 58 -14.99 2.92 13.64
N SER A 59 -15.62 2.51 12.52
CA SER A 59 -17.06 2.60 12.33
C SER A 59 -17.73 1.31 12.83
N PRO A 60 -18.44 1.33 13.98
CA PRO A 60 -19.21 0.17 14.44
C PRO A 60 -20.50 0.11 13.62
N GLY A 61 -20.46 -0.55 12.46
CA GLY A 61 -21.67 -0.75 11.68
C GLY A 61 -21.43 -1.10 10.24
N LEU A 62 -21.12 -2.36 9.96
CA LEU A 62 -21.61 -3.12 8.80
C LEU A 62 -21.18 -4.57 8.96
N GLY A 63 -21.65 -5.17 10.07
CA GLY A 63 -21.90 -6.60 10.17
C GLY A 63 -23.41 -6.73 10.36
N GLY A 64 -24.09 -7.13 9.30
CA GLY A 64 -25.49 -7.52 9.24
C GLY A 64 -25.61 -8.62 8.22
#